data_AF-A0A528WA42-F1
#
_entry.id   AF-A0A528WA42-F1
#
_cell.length_a   1.000
_cell.length_b   1.000
_cell.length_c   1.000
_cell.angle_alpha   90.00
_cell.angle_beta   90.00
_cell.angle_gamma   90.00
#
_symmetry.space_group_name_H-M   'P 1'
#
loop_
_entity.id
_entity.type
_entity.pdbx_description
1 polymer ?
#
loop_
_entity_poly.entity_id
_entity_poly.type
_entity_poly.pdbx_seq_one_letter_code
_entity_poly.pdbx_strand_id
1 'polypeptide(L)'
;CMSFNGFRTDAAVTREALEAVAPMAIEAALEAERMQLESEAKRRQMIEMDLQQARYEASLAERRYAACDPENRLIAAQLERSWEATLRRVETCEARLSEVQRVEPVDAVPDFTGLAQNLEAIWNAPG
;
A
#
# COMPACT_ATOMS: atom_id res chain seq x y z
N CYS A 1 2.89 52.12 29.20
CA CYS A 1 2.53 51.06 28.23
C CYS A 1 3.48 49.89 28.43
N MET A 2 3.03 48.79 29.04
CA MET A 2 3.84 47.58 29.26
C MET A 2 3.22 46.43 28.46
N SER A 3 3.65 46.28 27.21
CA SER A 3 3.35 45.13 26.37
C SER A 3 4.57 44.21 26.37
N PHE A 4 4.75 43.47 27.47
CA PHE A 4 5.84 42.50 27.59
C PHE A 4 5.41 41.37 28.51
N ASN A 5 4.84 40.30 27.95
CA ASN A 5 4.94 38.93 28.50
C ASN A 5 4.16 37.87 27.73
N GLY A 6 3.23 38.24 26.83
CA GLY A 6 2.39 37.25 26.12
C GLY A 6 3.22 36.21 25.37
N PHE A 7 4.14 36.64 24.50
CA PHE A 7 4.93 35.75 23.64
C PHE A 7 5.88 34.79 24.38
N ARG A 8 6.53 35.21 25.47
CA ARG A 8 7.45 34.33 26.21
C ARG A 8 6.73 33.31 27.09
N THR A 9 5.57 33.71 27.62
CA THR A 9 4.70 32.81 28.40
C THR A 9 4.06 31.79 27.46
N ASP A 10 3.62 32.24 26.29
CA ASP A 10 3.07 31.40 25.23
C ASP A 10 4.08 30.36 24.73
N ALA A 11 5.34 30.75 24.49
CA ALA A 11 6.42 29.84 24.10
C ALA A 11 6.77 28.78 25.17
N ALA A 12 6.72 29.16 26.45
CA ALA A 12 6.97 28.21 27.55
C ALA A 12 5.82 27.20 27.70
N VAL A 13 4.58 27.66 27.53
CA VAL A 13 3.38 26.81 27.58
C VAL A 13 3.33 25.87 26.36
N THR A 14 3.69 26.34 25.17
CA THR A 14 3.77 25.48 23.97
C THR A 14 4.85 24.41 24.12
N ARG A 15 6.04 24.75 24.62
CA ARG A 15 7.08 23.74 24.88
C ARG A 15 6.61 22.67 25.85
N GLU A 16 6.05 23.06 27.00
CA GLU A 16 5.57 22.10 28.00
C GLU A 16 4.45 21.21 27.43
N ALA A 17 3.54 21.79 26.63
CA ALA A 17 2.49 21.05 25.94
C ALA A 17 3.06 20.07 24.90
N LEU A 18 4.10 20.46 24.16
CA LEU A 18 4.77 19.59 23.19
C LEU A 18 5.53 18.46 23.88
N GLU A 19 6.24 18.72 24.98
CA GLU A 19 6.91 17.69 25.78
C GLU A 19 5.91 16.68 26.37
N ALA A 20 4.75 17.15 26.81
CA ALA A 20 3.68 16.27 27.33
C ALA A 20 3.03 15.40 26.24
N VAL A 21 2.90 15.91 25.00
CA VAL A 21 2.24 15.21 23.88
C VAL A 21 3.21 14.37 23.04
N ALA A 22 4.51 14.68 23.04
CA ALA A 22 5.51 14.02 22.21
C ALA A 22 5.50 12.48 22.31
N PRO A 23 5.39 11.84 23.49
CA PRO A 23 5.31 10.39 23.58
C PRO A 23 4.07 9.82 22.86
N MET A 24 2.91 10.46 23.02
CA MET A 24 1.66 10.05 22.35
C MET A 24 1.74 10.25 20.83
N ALA A 25 2.40 11.31 20.37
CA ALA A 25 2.61 11.56 18.95
C ALA A 25 3.52 10.49 18.31
N ILE A 26 4.58 10.06 19.02
CA ILE A 26 5.47 8.98 18.58
C ILE A 26 4.73 7.64 18.53
N GLU A 27 3.97 7.30 19.58
CA GLU A 27 3.14 6.09 19.59
C GLU A 27 2.12 6.08 18.45
N ALA A 28 1.46 7.22 18.20
CA ALA A 28 0.52 7.37 17.09
C ALA A 28 1.21 7.22 15.72
N ALA A 29 2.43 7.73 15.56
CA ALA A 29 3.20 7.58 14.32
C ALA A 29 3.59 6.11 14.07
N LEU A 30 4.05 5.40 15.10
CA LEU A 30 4.37 3.96 15.02
C LEU A 30 3.13 3.12 14.73
N GLU A 31 2.00 3.44 15.35
CA GLU A 31 0.72 2.78 15.08
C GLU A 31 0.28 3.00 13.63
N ALA A 32 0.38 4.24 13.15
CA ALA A 32 0.05 4.57 11.76
C ALA A 32 0.94 3.81 10.77
N GLU A 33 2.25 3.70 11.03
CA GLU A 33 3.17 2.91 10.22
C GLU A 33 2.78 1.42 10.21
N ARG A 34 2.49 0.82 11.37
CA ARG A 34 2.01 -0.56 11.46
C ARG A 34 0.75 -0.78 10.62
N MET A 35 -0.22 0.12 10.74
CA MET A 35 -1.46 0.05 9.96
C MET A 35 -1.20 0.14 8.44
N GLN A 36 -0.25 0.97 8.00
CA GLN A 36 0.14 1.04 6.59
C GLN A 36 0.75 -0.28 6.12
N LEU A 37 1.72 -0.84 6.85
CA LEU A 37 2.36 -2.11 6.51
C LEU A 37 1.35 -3.26 6.43
N GLU A 38 0.40 -3.33 7.37
CA GLU A 38 -0.69 -4.31 7.32
C GLU A 38 -1.59 -4.12 6.10
N SER A 39 -1.93 -2.87 5.76
CA SER A 39 -2.75 -2.54 4.60
C SER A 39 -2.05 -2.94 3.30
N GLU A 40 -0.76 -2.68 3.19
CA GLU A 40 0.06 -3.08 2.06
C GLU A 40 0.16 -4.60 1.94
N ALA A 41 0.40 -5.31 3.04
CA ALA A 41 0.44 -6.77 3.07
C ALA A 41 -0.91 -7.37 2.61
N LYS A 42 -2.03 -6.84 3.11
CA LYS A 42 -3.39 -7.25 2.67
C LYS A 42 -3.59 -6.98 1.18
N ARG A 43 -3.11 -5.84 0.66
CA ARG A 43 -3.17 -5.49 -0.76
C ARG A 43 -2.37 -6.47 -1.62
N ARG A 44 -1.15 -6.83 -1.21
CA ARG A 44 -0.33 -7.86 -1.89
C ARG A 44 -1.06 -9.20 -1.92
N GLN A 45 -1.57 -9.64 -0.77
CA GLN A 45 -2.29 -10.91 -0.67
C GLN A 45 -3.51 -10.96 -1.61
N MET A 46 -4.27 -9.87 -1.71
CA MET A 46 -5.39 -9.79 -2.65
C MET A 46 -4.94 -9.94 -4.11
N ILE A 47 -3.84 -9.29 -4.51
CA ILE A 47 -3.32 -9.39 -5.88
C ILE A 47 -2.79 -10.80 -6.18
N GLU A 48 -2.13 -11.44 -5.22
CA GLU A 48 -1.66 -12.83 -5.35
C GLU A 48 -2.83 -13.80 -5.50
N MET A 49 -3.91 -13.61 -4.73
CA MET A 49 -5.12 -14.42 -4.83
C MET A 49 -5.83 -14.22 -6.18
N ASP A 50 -5.90 -12.98 -6.68
CA ASP A 50 -6.42 -12.68 -8.03
C ASP A 50 -5.63 -13.45 -9.11
N LEU A 51 -4.30 -13.48 -8.99
CA LEU A 51 -3.42 -14.20 -9.92
C LEU A 51 -3.65 -15.72 -9.85
N GLN A 52 -3.75 -16.28 -8.64
CA GLN A 52 -4.05 -17.70 -8.45
C GLN A 52 -5.39 -18.08 -9.11
N GLN A 53 -6.42 -17.26 -8.91
CA GLN A 53 -7.72 -17.46 -9.54
C GLN A 53 -7.63 -17.40 -11.08
N ALA A 54 -6.94 -16.39 -11.63
CA ALA A 54 -6.78 -16.27 -13.08
C ALA A 54 -6.05 -17.48 -13.68
N ARG A 55 -5.01 -17.98 -13.02
CA ARG A 55 -4.27 -19.19 -13.45
C ARG A 55 -5.14 -20.43 -13.41
N TYR A 56 -5.96 -20.58 -12.37
CA TYR A 56 -6.91 -21.68 -12.27
C TYR A 56 -7.94 -21.65 -13.42
N GLU A 57 -8.51 -20.48 -13.69
CA GLU A 57 -9.47 -20.29 -14.79
C GLU A 57 -8.84 -20.60 -16.16
N ALA A 58 -7.59 -20.17 -16.39
CA ALA A 58 -6.86 -20.48 -17.61
C ALA A 58 -6.64 -21.99 -17.79
N SER A 59 -6.21 -22.69 -16.74
CA SER A 59 -6.06 -24.16 -16.76
C SER A 59 -7.39 -24.89 -16.96
N LEU A 60 -8.50 -24.35 -16.45
CA LEU A 60 -9.83 -24.90 -16.69
C LEU A 60 -10.28 -24.69 -18.16
N ALA A 61 -10.04 -23.50 -18.71
CA ALA A 61 -10.37 -23.19 -20.11
C ALA A 61 -9.54 -24.04 -21.09
N GLU A 62 -8.26 -24.25 -20.80
CA GLU A 62 -7.37 -25.15 -21.55
C GLU A 62 -7.94 -26.58 -21.59
N ARG A 63 -8.28 -27.15 -20.44
CA ARG A 63 -8.85 -28.50 -20.36
C ARG A 63 -10.17 -28.63 -21.12
N ARG A 64 -11.01 -27.59 -21.11
CA ARG A 64 -12.25 -27.56 -21.88
C ARG A 64 -11.99 -27.53 -23.38
N TYR A 65 -11.04 -26.70 -23.82
CA TYR A 65 -10.64 -26.64 -25.22
C TYR A 65 -10.06 -27.98 -25.70
N ALA A 66 -9.13 -28.56 -24.93
CA ALA A 66 -8.51 -29.85 -25.24
C ALA A 66 -9.51 -31.03 -25.29
N ALA A 67 -10.63 -30.95 -24.56
CA ALA A 67 -11.68 -31.95 -24.57
C ALA A 67 -12.72 -31.76 -25.69
N CYS A 68 -12.66 -30.67 -26.46
CA CYS A 68 -13.62 -30.39 -27.53
C CYS A 68 -13.37 -31.30 -28.74
N ASP A 69 -14.45 -31.83 -29.31
CA ASP A 69 -14.40 -32.52 -30.61
C ASP A 69 -14.02 -31.51 -31.71
N PRO A 70 -12.97 -31.78 -32.53
CA PRO A 70 -12.56 -30.92 -33.63
C PRO A 70 -13.64 -30.66 -34.69
N GLU A 71 -14.60 -31.58 -34.87
CA GLU A 71 -15.70 -31.39 -35.82
C GLU A 71 -16.67 -30.29 -35.37
N ASN A 72 -16.69 -29.96 -34.08
CA ASN A 72 -17.46 -28.85 -33.52
C ASN A 72 -16.74 -27.51 -33.69
N ARG A 73 -16.36 -27.16 -34.93
CA ARG A 73 -15.47 -26.02 -35.26
C ARG A 73 -15.87 -24.69 -34.63
N LEU A 74 -17.18 -24.37 -34.57
CA LEU A 74 -17.67 -23.14 -33.95
C LEU A 74 -17.49 -23.15 -32.42
N ILE A 75 -17.69 -24.30 -31.77
CA ILE A 75 -17.47 -24.47 -30.33
C ILE A 75 -15.97 -24.41 -30.03
N ALA A 76 -15.15 -25.08 -30.84
CA ALA A 76 -13.70 -25.03 -30.72
C ALA A 76 -13.17 -23.58 -30.79
N ALA A 77 -13.60 -22.81 -31.80
CA ALA A 77 -13.23 -21.40 -31.94
C ALA A 77 -13.74 -20.52 -30.77
N GLN A 78 -14.90 -20.84 -30.19
CA GLN A 78 -15.39 -20.13 -29.01
C GLN A 78 -14.57 -20.46 -27.76
N LEU A 79 -14.23 -21.73 -27.56
CA LEU A 79 -13.41 -22.18 -26.44
C LEU A 79 -11.99 -21.63 -26.53
N GLU A 80 -11.40 -21.62 -27.72
CA GLU A 80 -10.10 -20.99 -27.98
C GLU A 80 -10.11 -19.51 -27.58
N ARG A 81 -11.08 -18.71 -28.08
CA ARG A 81 -11.22 -17.30 -27.68
C ARG A 81 -11.41 -17.12 -26.18
N SER A 82 -12.15 -18.04 -25.53
CA SER A 82 -12.32 -17.99 -24.08
C SER A 82 -11.02 -18.29 -23.33
N TRP A 83 -10.22 -19.24 -23.82
CA TRP A 83 -8.93 -19.58 -23.26
C TRP A 83 -7.92 -18.44 -23.43
N GLU A 84 -7.82 -17.85 -24.62
CA GLU A 84 -7.01 -16.65 -24.86
C GLU A 84 -7.39 -15.48 -23.95
N ALA A 85 -8.68 -15.29 -23.67
CA ALA A 85 -9.15 -14.26 -22.74
C ALA A 85 -8.66 -14.53 -21.31
N THR A 86 -8.72 -15.78 -20.85
CA THR A 86 -8.21 -16.16 -19.52
C THR A 86 -6.68 -16.02 -19.43
N LEU A 87 -5.93 -16.32 -20.50
CA LEU A 87 -4.48 -16.11 -20.54
C LEU A 87 -4.12 -14.63 -20.44
N ARG A 88 -4.80 -13.76 -21.20
CA ARG A 88 -4.61 -12.30 -21.07
C ARG A 88 -4.92 -11.77 -19.68
N ARG A 89 -5.89 -12.37 -18.97
CA ARG A 89 -6.18 -12.04 -17.57
C ARG A 89 -5.01 -12.43 -16.66
N VAL A 90 -4.41 -13.61 -16.86
CA VAL A 90 -3.20 -14.02 -16.12
C VAL A 90 -2.07 -13.01 -16.33
N GLU A 91 -1.77 -12.65 -17.57
CA GLU A 91 -0.73 -11.65 -17.89
C GLU A 91 -0.99 -10.31 -17.19
N THR A 92 -2.25 -9.85 -17.19
CA THR A 92 -2.64 -8.61 -16.51
C THR A 92 -2.41 -8.70 -15.00
N CYS A 93 -2.76 -9.83 -14.36
CA CYS A 93 -2.52 -10.05 -12.94
C CYS A 93 -1.03 -10.14 -12.60
N GLU A 94 -0.21 -10.79 -13.44
CA GLU A 94 1.25 -10.87 -13.27
C GLU A 94 1.91 -9.49 -13.40
N ALA A 95 1.46 -8.67 -14.35
CA ALA A 95 1.92 -7.30 -14.50
C ALA A 95 1.61 -6.45 -13.25
N ARG A 96 0.38 -6.55 -12.71
CA ARG A 96 -0.01 -5.87 -11.46
C ARG A 96 0.85 -6.30 -10.28
N LEU A 97 1.12 -7.60 -10.13
CA LEU A 97 1.98 -8.11 -9.05
C LEU A 97 3.42 -7.58 -9.19
N SER A 98 3.94 -7.57 -10.42
CA SER A 98 5.30 -7.09 -10.72
C SER A 98 5.46 -5.57 -10.51
N GLU A 99 4.39 -4.79 -10.67
CA GLU A 99 4.38 -3.36 -10.37
C GLU A 99 4.45 -3.13 -8.85
N VAL A 100 3.68 -3.89 -8.08
CA VAL A 100 3.69 -3.80 -6.61
C VAL A 100 5.04 -4.18 -6.02
N GLN A 101 5.65 -5.26 -6.50
CA GLN A 101 6.99 -5.69 -6.03
C GLN A 101 8.10 -4.70 -6.38
N ARG A 102 7.93 -3.86 -7.41
CA ARG A 102 8.91 -2.83 -7.79
C ARG A 102 8.83 -1.57 -6.94
N VAL A 103 7.64 -1.24 -6.43
CA VAL A 103 7.39 -0.01 -5.68
C VAL A 103 7.77 -0.15 -4.20
N GLU A 104 7.87 -1.37 -3.69
CA GLU A 104 8.21 -1.62 -2.29
C GLU A 104 9.69 -1.32 -2.01
N PRO A 105 9.97 -0.29 -1.18
CA PRO A 105 11.32 -0.04 -0.73
C PRO A 105 11.71 -1.13 0.28
N VAL A 106 12.95 -1.61 0.15
CA VAL A 106 13.60 -2.42 1.19
C VAL A 106 13.74 -1.55 2.44
N ASP A 107 12.97 -1.90 3.48
CA ASP A 107 13.00 -1.44 4.88
C ASP A 107 13.99 -0.31 5.21
N ALA A 108 13.48 0.91 5.28
CA ALA A 108 14.02 1.91 6.18
C ALA A 108 12.94 2.23 7.20
N VAL A 109 13.00 1.58 8.37
CA VAL A 109 12.23 2.03 9.54
C VAL A 109 12.57 3.52 9.73
N PRO A 110 11.58 4.43 9.72
CA PRO A 110 11.85 5.84 9.92
C PRO A 110 12.49 6.02 11.29
N ASP A 111 13.67 6.65 11.32
CA ASP A 111 14.30 7.02 12.59
C ASP A 111 13.57 8.22 13.19
N PHE A 112 12.76 7.95 14.22
CA PHE A 112 11.98 8.95 14.93
C PHE A 112 12.75 9.67 16.04
N THR A 113 14.04 9.36 16.27
CA THR A 113 14.81 9.95 17.37
C THR A 113 14.94 11.49 17.30
N GLY A 114 14.77 12.09 16.11
CA GLY A 114 14.75 13.54 15.89
C GLY A 114 13.36 14.17 15.72
N LEU A 115 12.26 13.40 15.83
CA LEU A 115 10.92 13.88 15.48
C LEU A 115 10.46 15.06 16.35
N ALA A 116 10.75 15.02 17.66
CA ALA A 116 10.38 16.10 18.59
C ALA A 116 11.10 17.42 18.26
N GLN A 117 12.39 17.35 17.92
CA GLN A 117 13.20 18.52 17.52
C GLN A 117 12.76 19.08 16.17
N ASN A 118 12.39 18.20 15.23
CA ASN A 118 11.82 18.61 13.95
C ASN A 118 10.45 19.27 14.12
N LEU A 119 9.60 18.75 15.00
CA LEU A 119 8.29 19.33 15.27
C LEU A 119 8.41 20.73 15.91
N GLU A 120 9.32 20.90 16.86
CA GLU A 120 9.62 22.21 17.46
C GLU A 120 10.19 23.19 16.43
N ALA A 121 11.06 22.72 15.53
CA ALA A 121 11.61 23.54 14.44
C ALA A 121 10.54 23.96 13.41
N ILE A 122 9.62 23.07 13.05
CA ILE A 122 8.50 23.36 12.13
C ILE A 122 7.51 24.33 12.78
N TRP A 123 7.19 24.15 14.06
CA TRP A 123 6.27 25.02 14.79
C TRP A 123 6.83 26.43 14.96
N ASN A 124 8.15 26.57 15.12
CA ASN A 124 8.84 27.85 15.27
C ASN A 124 9.34 28.45 13.94
N ALA A 125 9.07 27.82 12.80
CA ALA A 125 9.49 28.34 11.50
C ALA A 125 8.71 29.63 11.16
N PRO A 126 9.39 30.73 10.75
CA PRO A 126 8.69 31.91 10.27
C PRO A 126 7.97 31.58 8.96
N GLY A 127 6.67 31.86 8.91
CA GLY A 127 5.86 31.76 7.69
C GLY A 127 6.18 32.82 6.66
#